data_AF-A0A964HA76-F1
#
_entry.id   AF-A0A964HA76-F1
#
_cell.length_a   1.000
_cell.length_b   1.000
_cell.length_c   1.000
_cell.angle_alpha   90.00
_cell.angle_beta   90.00
_cell.angle_gamma   90.00
#
_symmetry.space_group_name_H-M   'P 1'
#
loop_
_entity.id
_entity.type
_entity.pdbx_description
1 polymer ?
#
loop_
_entity_poly.entity_id
_entity_poly.type
_entity_poly.pdbx_seq_one_letter_code
_entity_poly.pdbx_strand_id
1 'polypeptide(L)' 'PAFPAPFFKEYAVKTRTDPGSVIDRLGRQGIAAGPDLGPCYGDLSGHLLVAVTEKRTKAEIDLLAAALAG' A
#
# COMPACT_ATOMS: atom_id res chain seq x y z
N PRO A 1 0.79 -9.67 -0.92
CA PRO A 1 0.41 -9.20 -2.28
C PRO A 1 -0.88 -9.89 -2.70
N ALA A 2 -1.73 -9.23 -3.48
CA ALA A 2 -3.03 -9.77 -3.90
C ALA A 2 -2.95 -10.76 -5.07
N PHE A 3 -1.84 -10.73 -5.84
CA PHE A 3 -1.65 -11.56 -7.03
C PHE A 3 -0.47 -12.52 -6.85
N PRO A 4 -0.61 -13.81 -7.22
CA PRO A 4 0.48 -14.78 -7.22
C PRO A 4 1.25 -14.78 -8.56
N ALA A 5 1.75 -13.62 -8.98
CA ALA A 5 2.50 -13.44 -10.23
C ALA A 5 3.73 -12.54 -10.02
N PRO A 6 4.76 -12.59 -10.88
CA PRO A 6 5.85 -11.63 -10.85
C PRO A 6 5.32 -10.19 -10.96
N PHE A 7 5.89 -9.28 -10.19
CA PHE A 7 5.52 -7.87 -10.20
C PHE A 7 6.74 -7.00 -10.47
N PHE A 8 6.54 -5.87 -11.16
CA PHE A 8 7.59 -4.89 -11.40
C PHE A 8 7.39 -3.73 -10.44
N LYS A 9 8.09 -3.74 -9.30
CA LYS A 9 8.15 -2.65 -8.31
C LYS A 9 6.82 -2.13 -7.75
N GLU A 10 5.70 -2.58 -8.28
CA GLU A 10 4.36 -2.14 -7.96
C GLU A 10 3.51 -3.37 -7.77
N TYR A 11 2.77 -3.41 -6.66
CA TYR A 11 1.88 -4.52 -6.38
C TYR A 11 0.72 -4.07 -5.50
N ALA A 12 -0.44 -4.69 -5.71
CA ALA A 12 -1.60 -4.46 -4.88
C ALA A 12 -1.51 -5.24 -3.56
N VAL A 13 -1.90 -4.59 -2.47
CA VAL A 13 -2.02 -5.19 -1.14
C VAL A 13 -3.45 -5.04 -0.66
N LYS A 14 -4.07 -6.17 -0.30
CA LYS A 14 -5.39 -6.17 0.32
C LYS A 14 -5.29 -5.66 1.75
N THR A 15 -6.11 -4.67 2.09
CA THR A 15 -6.18 -4.14 3.45
C THR A 15 -7.22 -4.89 4.28
N ARG A 16 -7.03 -4.96 5.60
CA ARG A 16 -8.01 -5.54 6.53
C ARG A 16 -9.18 -4.59 6.81
N THR A 17 -8.89 -3.28 6.74
CA THR A 17 -9.83 -2.19 6.93
C THR A 17 -10.01 -1.43 5.63
N ASP A 18 -10.94 -0.49 5.61
CA ASP A 18 -11.10 0.47 4.52
C ASP A 18 -9.76 1.14 4.13
N PRO A 19 -9.37 1.14 2.83
CA PRO A 19 -8.13 1.76 2.37
C PRO A 19 -8.00 3.24 2.71
N GLY A 20 -9.09 4.01 2.64
CA GLY A 20 -9.11 5.43 3.00
C GLY A 20 -8.68 5.65 4.46
N SER A 21 -9.20 4.82 5.36
CA SER A 21 -8.81 4.84 6.78
C SER A 21 -7.32 4.51 6.99
N VAL A 22 -6.75 3.61 6.18
CA VAL A 22 -5.31 3.29 6.22
C VAL A 22 -4.48 4.48 5.73
N ILE A 23 -4.90 5.09 4.61
CA ILE A 23 -4.23 6.28 4.03
C ILE A 23 -4.21 7.42 5.04
N ASP A 24 -5.35 7.73 5.66
CA ASP A 24 -5.45 8.80 6.65
C ASP A 24 -4.58 8.53 7.88
N ARG A 25 -4.60 7.29 8.39
CA ARG A 25 -3.81 6.89 9.56
C ARG A 25 -2.31 7.00 9.30
N LEU A 26 -1.82 6.45 8.20
CA LEU A 26 -0.40 6.49 7.83
C LEU A 26 0.02 7.92 7.44
N GLY A 27 -0.87 8.68 6.79
CA GLY A 27 -0.64 10.07 6.43
C GLY A 27 -0.37 10.96 7.66
N ARG A 28 -1.08 10.74 8.78
CA ARG A 28 -0.81 11.42 10.06
C ARG A 28 0.56 11.08 10.65
N GLN A 29 1.17 9.97 10.24
CA GLN A 29 2.51 9.54 10.63
C GLN A 29 3.58 10.00 9.61
N GLY A 30 3.20 10.75 8.56
CA GLY A 30 4.10 11.16 7.49
C GLY A 30 4.43 10.04 6.49
N ILE A 31 3.65 8.96 6.47
CA ILE A 31 3.87 7.79 5.62
C ILE A 31 2.86 7.79 4.47
N ALA A 32 3.35 7.69 3.24
CA ALA A 32 2.50 7.48 2.06
C ALA A 32 2.16 6.00 1.92
N ALA A 33 0.92 5.63 2.24
CA ALA A 33 0.43 4.24 2.15
C ALA A 33 0.29 3.72 0.70
N GLY A 34 0.13 4.63 -0.26
CA GLY A 34 -0.30 4.34 -1.62
C GLY A 34 -1.78 4.68 -1.84
N PRO A 35 -2.23 4.83 -3.10
CA PRO A 35 -3.63 5.13 -3.40
C PRO A 35 -4.53 3.91 -3.22
N ASP A 36 -5.80 4.17 -2.89
CA ASP A 36 -6.89 3.19 -2.99
C ASP A 36 -7.16 2.87 -4.46
N LEU A 37 -7.16 1.58 -4.79
CA LEU A 37 -7.40 1.10 -6.15
C LEU A 37 -8.89 0.99 -6.49
N GLY A 38 -9.77 0.90 -5.49
CA GLY A 38 -11.21 0.70 -5.69
C GLY A 38 -11.89 1.70 -6.64
N PRO A 39 -11.64 3.02 -6.52
CA PRO A 39 -12.26 4.02 -7.39
C PRO A 39 -11.92 3.88 -8.87
N CYS A 40 -10.73 3.37 -9.20
CA CYS A 40 -10.27 3.16 -10.57
C CYS A 40 -10.54 1.74 -11.07
N TYR A 41 -10.54 0.76 -10.15
CA TYR A 41 -10.62 -0.66 -10.44
C TYR A 41 -11.55 -1.32 -9.43
N GLY A 42 -12.82 -1.50 -9.78
CA GLY A 42 -13.84 -2.05 -8.88
C GLY A 42 -13.47 -3.40 -8.27
N ASP A 43 -12.84 -4.29 -9.05
CA ASP A 43 -12.36 -5.60 -8.61
C ASP A 43 -11.23 -5.52 -7.55
N LEU A 44 -10.63 -4.35 -7.39
CA LEU A 44 -9.57 -4.07 -6.42
C LEU A 44 -10.07 -3.18 -5.28
N SER A 45 -11.39 -3.10 -5.06
CA SER A 45 -11.93 -2.51 -3.84
C SER A 45 -11.28 -3.15 -2.59
N GLY A 46 -10.91 -2.32 -1.61
CA GLY A 46 -10.18 -2.79 -0.43
C GLY A 46 -8.69 -3.07 -0.67
N HIS A 47 -8.09 -2.56 -1.75
CA HIS A 47 -6.66 -2.71 -2.04
C HIS A 47 -5.95 -1.36 -2.16
N LEU A 48 -4.71 -1.32 -1.68
CA LEU A 48 -3.77 -0.23 -1.89
C LEU A 48 -2.73 -0.62 -2.92
N LEU A 49 -2.29 0.34 -3.73
CA LEU A 49 -1.12 0.19 -4.58
C LEU A 49 0.15 0.54 -3.80
N VAL A 50 1.05 -0.44 -3.65
CA VAL A 50 2.38 -0.20 -3.11
C VAL A 50 3.38 -0.13 -4.26
N ALA A 51 4.07 1.00 -4.39
CA ALA A 51 5.13 1.23 -5.37
C ALA A 51 6.48 1.41 -4.67
N VAL A 52 7.38 0.45 -4.83
CA VAL A 52 8.77 0.51 -4.35
C VAL A 52 9.69 0.98 -5.48
N THR A 53 10.55 1.95 -5.19
CA THR A 53 11.52 2.50 -6.16
C THR A 53 12.91 2.50 -5.56
N GLU A 54 13.95 2.49 -6.39
CA GLU A 54 15.35 2.66 -5.98
C GLU A 54 15.61 3.97 -5.25
N LYS A 55 14.66 4.92 -5.30
CA LYS A 55 14.70 6.15 -4.49
C LYS A 55 14.31 5.93 -3.03
N ARG A 56 13.86 4.74 -2.63
CA ARG A 56 13.53 4.40 -1.23
C ARG A 56 14.60 3.51 -0.60
N THR A 57 14.94 3.83 0.63
CA THR A 57 15.82 3.05 1.48
C THR A 57 15.07 1.83 2.05
N LYS A 58 15.82 0.80 2.44
CA LYS A 58 15.25 -0.36 3.12
C LYS A 58 14.50 0.04 4.40
N ALA A 59 15.01 1.00 5.16
CA ALA A 59 14.38 1.47 6.38
C ALA A 59 13.00 2.12 6.14
N GLU A 60 12.85 2.91 5.07
CA GLU A 60 11.55 3.48 4.68
C GLU A 60 10.55 2.39 4.26
N ILE A 61 11.02 1.36 3.55
CA ILE A 61 10.19 0.22 3.14
C ILE A 61 9.75 -0.59 4.37
N ASP A 62 10.68 -0.87 5.29
CA ASP A 62 10.39 -1.60 6.52
C ASP A 62 9.43 -0.79 7.42
N LEU A 63 9.55 0.54 7.45
CA LEU A 63 8.61 1.43 8.16
C LEU A 63 7.19 1.34 7.58
N LEU A 64 7.05 1.39 6.25
CA LEU A 64 5.75 1.21 5.59
C LEU A 64 5.16 -0.17 5.90
N ALA A 65 5.96 -1.23 5.80
CA ALA A 65 5.53 -2.59 6.08
C ALA A 65 5.05 -2.77 7.53
N ALA A 66 5.78 -2.20 8.49
CA ALA A 66 5.40 -2.22 9.90
C ALA A 66 4.10 -1.42 10.16
N ALA A 67 3.96 -0.25 9.54
CA ALA A 67 2.77 0.59 9.69
C ALA A 67 1.50 -0.06 9.12
N LEU A 68 1.63 -0.85 8.05
CA LEU A 68 0.54 -1.63 7.44
C LEU A 68 0.18 -2.90 8.24
N ALA A 69 1.08 -3.40 9.09
CA ALA A 69 0.85 -4.62 9.87
C ALA A 69 -0.04 -4.40 11.12
N GLY A 70 -0.10 -3.17 11.62
CA GLY A 70 -1.01 -2.72 12.69
C GLY A 70 -2.37 -2.30 12.16
#